data_AF-A0A6I1KJI3-F1
#
_entry.id   AF-A0A6I1KJI3-F1
#
_cell.length_a   1.000
_cell.length_b   1.000
_cell.length_c   1.000
_cell.angle_alpha   90.00
_cell.angle_beta   90.00
_cell.angle_gamma   90.00
#
_symmetry.space_group_name_H-M   'P 1'
#
loop_
_entity.id
_entity.type
_entity.pdbx_description
1 polymer ?
#
loop_
_entity_poly.entity_id
_entity_poly.type
_entity_poly.pdbx_seq_one_letter_code
_entity_poly.pdbx_strand_id
1 'polypeptide(L)'
;MTNKRADFRLGALRTRGDYLLDKEKWKKRFKEILSLDSHPGHIATGFAVGVFISFTPFFGMHTPLAIAAAFIFRLNKLTCITGAWINTPLTVIPVLGLSYKLGRVMRGLPAEELHVKGLEWQYLKGHATSLMLGSSIFGFIAAIISYFALYYLIIRFRQQDEALEEITKEMEEVGEELDD
;
A
#
# COMPACT_ATOMS: atom_id res chain seq x y z
N MET A 1 -34.79 21.94 49.96
CA MET A 1 -33.32 21.91 49.76
C MET A 1 -32.99 20.66 48.96
N THR A 2 -33.07 20.78 47.64
CA THR A 2 -33.06 19.66 46.69
C THR A 2 -31.64 19.27 46.29
N ASN A 3 -31.47 17.96 46.16
CA ASN A 3 -30.26 17.17 46.14
C ASN A 3 -29.27 17.50 44.99
N LYS A 4 -28.35 18.44 45.22
CA LYS A 4 -27.23 18.78 44.31
C LYS A 4 -26.16 17.68 44.16
N ARG A 5 -26.22 16.61 44.95
CA ARG A 5 -25.20 15.53 44.94
C ARG A 5 -25.51 14.41 43.95
N ALA A 6 -26.75 14.30 43.47
CA ALA A 6 -27.14 13.31 42.46
C ALA A 6 -26.64 13.70 41.06
N ASP A 7 -26.75 14.98 40.70
CA ASP A 7 -26.38 15.47 39.36
C ASP A 7 -24.88 15.37 39.07
N PHE A 8 -24.04 15.51 40.10
CA PHE A 8 -22.58 15.42 39.95
C PHE A 8 -22.11 14.00 39.60
N ARG A 9 -22.87 12.96 39.98
CA ARG A 9 -22.54 11.56 39.69
C ARG A 9 -22.98 11.12 38.29
N LEU A 10 -23.98 11.78 37.72
CA LEU A 10 -24.45 11.48 36.35
C LEU A 10 -23.56 12.10 35.27
N GLY A 11 -22.88 13.22 35.55
CA GLY A 11 -21.90 13.82 34.63
C GLY A 11 -20.65 12.96 34.39
N ALA A 12 -20.22 12.17 35.40
CA ALA A 12 -19.01 11.35 35.33
C ALA A 12 -19.20 9.99 34.64
N LEU A 13 -20.45 9.56 34.41
CA LEU A 13 -20.75 8.31 33.69
C LEU A 13 -21.01 8.54 32.19
N ARG A 14 -21.15 9.81 31.76
CA ARG A 14 -21.38 10.17 30.35
C ARG A 14 -20.09 10.23 29.52
N THR A 15 -18.93 10.35 30.15
CA THR A 15 -17.64 10.54 29.47
C THR A 15 -16.97 9.25 28.98
N ARG A 16 -17.51 8.06 29.31
CA ARG A 16 -16.92 6.77 28.93
C ARG A 16 -17.45 6.20 27.60
N GLY A 17 -18.63 6.63 27.13
CA GLY A 17 -19.20 6.21 25.84
C GLY A 17 -18.55 6.90 24.63
N ASP A 18 -18.01 8.10 24.82
CA ASP A 18 -17.47 8.93 23.74
C ASP A 18 -16.13 8.42 23.19
N TYR A 19 -15.37 7.64 23.97
CA TYR A 19 -14.10 7.03 23.52
C TYR A 19 -14.30 5.85 22.55
N LEU A 20 -15.47 5.21 22.55
CA LEU A 20 -15.77 4.12 21.61
C LEU A 20 -16.26 4.65 20.25
N LEU A 21 -16.80 5.86 20.22
CA LEU A 21 -17.22 6.57 19.01
C LEU A 21 -16.05 7.14 18.19
N ASP A 22 -14.85 7.25 18.78
CA ASP A 22 -13.68 7.78 18.08
C ASP A 22 -13.10 6.76 17.10
N LYS A 23 -13.05 5.47 17.44
CA LYS A 23 -12.51 4.43 16.51
C LYS A 23 -13.29 4.33 15.21
N GLU A 24 -14.62 4.36 15.27
CA GLU A 24 -15.47 4.29 14.08
C GLU A 24 -15.43 5.59 13.27
N LYS A 25 -15.36 6.76 13.92
CA LYS A 25 -15.09 8.04 13.25
C LYS A 25 -13.72 8.07 12.59
N TRP A 26 -12.67 7.59 13.25
CA TRP A 26 -11.33 7.55 12.69
C TRP A 26 -11.23 6.55 11.54
N LYS A 27 -11.86 5.38 11.64
CA LYS A 27 -12.01 4.45 10.51
C LYS A 27 -12.75 5.09 9.36
N LYS A 28 -13.86 5.78 9.62
CA LYS A 28 -14.65 6.47 8.59
C LYS A 28 -13.87 7.60 7.95
N ARG A 29 -13.15 8.41 8.72
CA ARG A 29 -12.26 9.47 8.21
C ARG A 29 -11.04 8.91 7.46
N PHE A 30 -10.50 7.77 7.88
CA PHE A 30 -9.46 7.07 7.11
C PHE A 30 -10.02 6.51 5.81
N LYS A 31 -11.21 5.90 5.85
CA LYS A 31 -11.92 5.40 4.67
C LYS A 31 -12.27 6.56 3.74
N GLU A 32 -12.70 7.70 4.27
CA GLU A 32 -12.96 8.94 3.54
C GLU A 32 -11.67 9.53 2.97
N ILE A 33 -10.54 9.55 3.69
CA ILE A 33 -9.24 10.01 3.15
C ILE A 33 -8.71 9.03 2.09
N LEU A 34 -8.98 7.73 2.21
CA LEU A 34 -8.70 6.73 1.17
C LEU A 34 -9.66 6.82 -0.01
N SER A 35 -10.91 7.24 0.22
CA SER A 35 -11.98 7.36 -0.79
C SER A 35 -12.08 8.75 -1.40
N LEU A 36 -11.41 9.75 -0.80
CA LEU A 36 -11.21 11.11 -1.29
C LEU A 36 -10.30 11.04 -2.52
N ASP A 37 -10.91 10.62 -3.62
CA ASP A 37 -10.60 11.03 -4.98
C ASP A 37 -9.13 10.96 -5.39
N SER A 38 -8.68 9.73 -5.56
CA SER A 38 -7.78 9.42 -6.65
C SER A 38 -8.49 8.40 -7.53
N HIS A 39 -8.74 8.76 -8.80
CA HIS A 39 -9.20 7.82 -9.82
C HIS A 39 -8.39 6.50 -9.68
N PRO A 40 -8.99 5.30 -9.77
CA PRO A 40 -8.29 4.03 -9.54
C PRO A 40 -6.95 3.93 -10.27
N GLY A 41 -6.86 4.56 -11.46
CA GLY A 41 -5.63 4.73 -12.21
C GLY A 41 -4.51 5.47 -11.46
N HIS A 42 -4.80 6.59 -10.79
CA HIS A 42 -3.79 7.34 -10.01
C HIS A 42 -3.25 6.54 -8.81
N ILE A 43 -4.12 5.79 -8.14
CA ILE A 43 -3.72 4.92 -7.02
C ILE A 43 -2.83 3.79 -7.54
N ALA A 44 -3.25 3.12 -8.62
CA ALA A 44 -2.49 2.08 -9.28
C ALA A 44 -1.12 2.59 -9.78
N THR A 45 -1.06 3.79 -10.36
CA THR A 45 0.20 4.40 -10.82
C THR A 45 1.14 4.66 -9.65
N GLY A 46 0.65 5.26 -8.56
CA GLY A 46 1.45 5.51 -7.37
C GLY A 46 2.02 4.22 -6.77
N PHE A 47 1.18 3.20 -6.67
CA PHE A 47 1.61 1.89 -6.22
C PHE A 47 2.67 1.26 -7.15
N ALA A 48 2.45 1.28 -8.46
CA ALA A 48 3.39 0.73 -9.43
C ALA A 48 4.77 1.42 -9.40
N VAL A 49 4.79 2.75 -9.21
CA VAL A 49 6.04 3.49 -9.00
C VAL A 49 6.74 3.04 -7.70
N GLY A 50 5.97 2.84 -6.63
CA GLY A 50 6.48 2.26 -5.38
C GLY A 50 7.09 0.88 -5.59
N VAL A 51 6.38 0.00 -6.29
CA VAL A 51 6.85 -1.36 -6.63
C VAL A 51 8.13 -1.27 -7.46
N PHE A 52 8.23 -0.39 -8.45
CA PHE A 52 9.49 -0.21 -9.18
C PHE A 52 10.67 0.16 -8.25
N ILE A 53 10.42 1.08 -7.31
CA ILE A 53 11.44 1.52 -6.33
C ILE A 53 11.84 0.38 -5.40
N SER A 54 10.95 -0.53 -5.04
CA SER A 54 11.26 -1.66 -4.14
C SER A 54 12.28 -2.64 -4.75
N PHE A 55 12.34 -2.74 -6.08
CA PHE A 55 13.29 -3.60 -6.79
C PHE A 55 14.68 -2.97 -6.93
N THR A 56 14.81 -1.66 -6.73
CA THR A 56 16.12 -0.99 -6.79
C THR A 56 17.03 -1.48 -5.66
N PRO A 57 18.36 -1.59 -5.87
CA PRO A 57 19.28 -2.08 -4.83
C PRO A 57 19.60 -1.02 -3.76
N PHE A 58 18.64 -0.17 -3.40
CA PHE A 58 18.77 0.96 -2.48
C PHE A 58 18.15 0.67 -1.11
N PHE A 59 18.67 -0.36 -0.44
CA PHE A 59 18.20 -0.79 0.88
C PHE A 59 18.25 0.36 1.89
N GLY A 60 17.14 0.56 2.62
CA GLY A 60 16.98 1.64 3.59
C GLY A 60 16.61 3.01 2.99
N MET A 61 16.75 3.23 1.68
CA MET A 61 16.38 4.49 1.01
C MET A 61 15.06 4.43 0.24
N HIS A 62 14.38 3.28 0.24
CA HIS A 62 13.12 3.10 -0.48
C HIS A 62 12.02 4.08 -0.05
N THR A 63 11.88 4.37 1.25
CA THR A 63 10.85 5.29 1.74
C THR A 63 11.11 6.74 1.30
N PRO A 64 12.31 7.32 1.50
CA PRO A 64 12.65 8.62 0.92
C PRO A 64 12.48 8.68 -0.61
N LEU A 65 12.92 7.65 -1.33
CA LEU A 65 12.77 7.57 -2.79
C LEU A 65 11.29 7.53 -3.21
N ALA A 66 10.47 6.75 -2.51
CA ALA A 66 9.03 6.68 -2.77
C ALA A 66 8.34 8.03 -2.53
N ILE A 67 8.72 8.75 -1.47
CA ILE A 67 8.18 10.09 -1.18
C ILE A 67 8.65 11.10 -2.24
N ALA A 68 9.93 11.06 -2.63
CA ALA A 68 10.48 11.92 -3.66
C ALA A 68 9.80 11.67 -5.01
N ALA A 69 9.63 10.40 -5.40
CA ALA A 69 8.91 10.02 -6.61
C ALA A 69 7.44 10.46 -6.55
N ALA A 70 6.76 10.26 -5.41
CA ALA A 70 5.40 10.75 -5.23
C ALA A 70 5.31 12.27 -5.42
N PHE A 71 6.29 13.03 -4.95
CA PHE A 71 6.33 14.47 -5.14
C PHE A 71 6.58 14.87 -6.60
N ILE A 72 7.56 14.25 -7.26
CA ILE A 72 7.92 14.54 -8.66
C ILE A 72 6.77 14.22 -9.61
N PHE A 73 6.17 13.03 -9.46
CA PHE A 73 5.09 12.57 -10.32
C PHE A 73 3.70 13.03 -9.86
N ARG A 74 3.63 13.83 -8.79
CA ARG A 74 2.36 14.29 -8.17
C ARG A 74 1.40 13.13 -7.86
N LEU A 75 1.94 12.03 -7.36
CA LEU A 75 1.21 10.82 -6.99
C LEU A 75 0.90 10.81 -5.49
N ASN A 76 -0.04 9.96 -5.08
CA ASN A 76 -0.37 9.79 -3.67
C ASN A 76 0.81 9.13 -2.93
N LYS A 77 1.40 9.86 -1.97
CA LYS A 77 2.54 9.41 -1.16
C LYS A 77 2.29 8.07 -0.49
N LEU A 78 1.08 7.84 0.01
CA LEU A 78 0.71 6.60 0.69
C LEU A 78 0.78 5.41 -0.27
N THR A 79 0.29 5.59 -1.50
CA THR A 79 0.30 4.54 -2.53
C THR A 79 1.73 4.21 -2.98
N CYS A 80 2.60 5.22 -3.13
CA CYS A 80 4.01 4.99 -3.44
C CYS A 80 4.75 4.28 -2.30
N ILE A 81 4.53 4.67 -1.04
CA ILE A 81 5.17 4.05 0.12
C ILE A 81 4.74 2.59 0.27
N THR A 82 3.43 2.33 0.15
CA THR A 82 2.90 0.95 0.25
C THR A 82 3.43 0.07 -0.87
N GLY A 83 3.54 0.57 -2.10
CA GLY A 83 4.21 -0.13 -3.20
C GLY A 83 5.68 -0.40 -2.92
N ALA A 84 6.39 0.56 -2.31
CA ALA A 84 7.80 0.40 -1.96
C ALA A 84 8.06 -0.67 -0.88
N TRP A 85 7.05 -1.01 -0.08
CA TRP A 85 7.13 -2.02 0.98
C TRP A 85 6.56 -3.38 0.60
N ILE A 86 6.22 -3.61 -0.67
CA ILE A 86 5.69 -4.91 -1.12
C ILE A 86 6.69 -6.06 -0.96
N ASN A 87 7.98 -5.73 -0.96
CA ASN A 87 9.06 -6.70 -0.98
C ASN A 87 9.31 -7.28 0.41
N THR A 88 9.16 -8.59 0.55
CA THR A 88 9.52 -9.32 1.78
C THR A 88 10.95 -9.87 1.67
N PRO A 89 11.68 -10.08 2.78
CA PRO A 89 13.03 -10.67 2.72
C PRO A 89 13.09 -11.99 1.95
N LEU A 90 12.02 -12.79 2.04
CA LEU A 90 11.86 -14.04 1.32
C LEU A 90 11.81 -13.85 -0.21
N THR A 91 11.19 -12.78 -0.70
CA THR A 91 11.08 -12.49 -2.15
C THR A 91 12.29 -11.73 -2.66
N VAL A 92 12.89 -10.85 -1.85
CA VAL A 92 14.02 -9.99 -2.21
C VAL A 92 15.26 -10.83 -2.58
N ILE A 93 15.60 -11.83 -1.78
CA ILE A 93 16.81 -12.65 -1.99
C ILE A 93 16.84 -13.32 -3.37
N PRO A 94 15.82 -14.12 -3.76
CA PRO A 94 15.84 -14.77 -5.07
C PRO A 94 15.75 -13.76 -6.22
N VAL A 95 14.95 -12.70 -6.07
CA VAL A 95 14.81 -11.64 -7.08
C VAL A 95 16.14 -10.92 -7.32
N LEU A 96 16.92 -10.63 -6.26
CA LEU A 96 18.24 -10.01 -6.43
C LEU A 96 19.23 -10.94 -7.12
N GLY A 97 19.25 -12.23 -6.78
CA GLY A 97 20.10 -13.21 -7.44
C GLY A 97 19.80 -13.31 -8.94
N LEU A 98 18.52 -13.39 -9.30
CA LEU A 98 18.07 -13.42 -10.69
C LEU A 98 18.37 -12.10 -11.42
N SER A 99 18.14 -10.96 -10.77
CA SER A 99 18.46 -9.64 -11.31
C SER A 99 19.95 -9.50 -11.59
N TYR A 100 20.81 -9.93 -10.67
CA TYR A 100 22.25 -9.91 -10.88
C TYR A 100 22.67 -10.80 -12.06
N LYS A 101 22.15 -12.03 -12.09
CA LYS A 101 22.44 -12.99 -13.16
C LYS A 101 22.03 -12.43 -14.53
N LEU A 102 20.82 -11.90 -14.63
CA LEU A 102 20.30 -11.27 -15.84
C LEU A 102 21.17 -10.08 -16.27
N GLY A 103 21.50 -9.18 -15.35
CA GLY A 103 22.32 -8.02 -15.69
C GLY A 103 23.75 -8.36 -16.07
N ARG A 104 24.32 -9.46 -15.55
CA ARG A 104 25.61 -9.98 -16.02
C ARG A 104 25.54 -10.51 -17.44
N VAL A 105 24.51 -11.30 -17.75
CA VAL A 105 24.26 -11.83 -19.09
C VAL A 105 24.10 -10.68 -20.09
N MET A 106 23.34 -9.64 -19.74
CA MET A 106 23.18 -8.45 -20.58
C MET A 106 24.48 -7.69 -20.84
N ARG A 107 25.45 -7.79 -19.93
CA ARG A 107 26.79 -7.19 -20.07
C ARG A 107 27.78 -8.10 -20.79
N GLY A 108 27.35 -9.27 -21.26
CA GLY A 108 28.23 -10.27 -21.87
C GLY A 108 29.16 -10.97 -20.88
N LEU A 109 28.87 -10.90 -19.57
CA LEU A 109 29.63 -11.58 -18.52
C LEU A 109 29.01 -12.95 -18.23
N PRO A 110 29.80 -13.95 -17.77
CA PRO A 110 29.25 -15.24 -17.42
C PRO A 110 28.23 -15.12 -16.28
N ALA A 111 27.18 -15.92 -16.35
CA ALA A 111 26.10 -15.93 -15.38
C ALA A 111 26.58 -16.54 -14.06
N GLU A 112 26.89 -15.69 -13.08
CA GLU A 112 27.39 -16.10 -11.77
C GLU A 112 26.37 -15.80 -10.69
N GLU A 113 26.35 -16.63 -9.64
CA GLU A 113 25.50 -16.39 -8.47
C GLU A 113 26.02 -15.22 -7.65
N LEU A 114 25.09 -14.49 -7.04
CA LEU A 114 25.41 -13.35 -6.19
C LEU A 114 25.90 -13.85 -4.82
N HIS A 115 27.21 -13.99 -4.68
CA HIS A 115 27.84 -14.32 -3.39
C HIS A 115 28.09 -13.04 -2.58
N VAL A 116 27.08 -12.57 -1.84
CA VAL A 116 27.22 -11.45 -0.91
C VAL A 116 27.00 -11.90 0.53
N LYS A 117 27.93 -11.53 1.42
CA LYS A 117 27.82 -11.79 2.86
C LYS A 117 26.77 -10.92 3.56
N GLY A 118 26.27 -9.88 2.88
CA GLY A 118 25.24 -8.97 3.36
C GLY A 118 24.74 -8.03 2.26
N LEU A 119 23.60 -7.38 2.52
CA LEU A 119 22.94 -6.43 1.59
C LEU A 119 23.47 -4.99 1.73
N GLU A 120 24.67 -4.82 2.29
CA GLU A 120 25.22 -3.48 2.47
C GLU A 120 25.78 -2.93 1.15
N TRP A 121 25.60 -1.62 0.96
CA TRP A 121 26.06 -0.89 -0.22
C TRP A 121 27.55 -1.11 -0.52
N GLN A 122 28.38 -1.26 0.52
CA GLN A 122 29.83 -1.46 0.38
C GLN A 122 30.18 -2.76 -0.35
N TYR A 123 29.39 -3.83 -0.19
CA TYR A 123 29.59 -5.11 -0.88
C TYR A 123 28.88 -5.14 -2.23
N LEU A 124 27.81 -4.35 -2.39
CA LEU A 124 27.02 -4.31 -3.62
C LEU A 124 27.61 -3.39 -4.70
N LYS A 125 28.39 -2.36 -4.34
CA LYS A 125 28.89 -1.35 -5.30
C LYS A 125 29.65 -1.95 -6.49
N GLY A 126 30.40 -3.04 -6.28
CA GLY A 126 31.13 -3.73 -7.35
C GLY A 126 30.23 -4.46 -8.35
N HIS A 127 29.04 -4.87 -7.90
CA HIS A 127 28.04 -5.59 -8.66
C HIS A 127 26.85 -4.71 -9.06
N ALA A 128 26.83 -3.45 -8.62
CA ALA A 128 25.71 -2.52 -8.72
C ALA A 128 25.28 -2.29 -10.17
N THR A 129 26.22 -2.21 -11.11
CA THR A 129 25.89 -2.01 -12.53
C THR A 129 25.08 -3.16 -13.11
N SER A 130 25.47 -4.41 -12.82
CA SER A 130 24.71 -5.59 -13.24
C SER A 130 23.39 -5.70 -12.48
N LEU A 131 23.40 -5.45 -11.17
CA LEU A 131 22.18 -5.47 -10.35
C LEU A 131 21.15 -4.44 -10.83
N MET A 132 21.57 -3.20 -11.08
CA MET A 132 20.70 -2.14 -11.58
C MET A 132 20.07 -2.54 -12.91
N LEU A 133 20.87 -3.02 -13.88
CA LEU A 133 20.37 -3.47 -15.19
C LEU A 133 19.28 -4.54 -15.06
N GLY A 134 19.55 -5.62 -14.32
CA GLY A 134 18.55 -6.68 -14.18
C GLY A 134 17.35 -6.28 -13.33
N SER A 135 17.59 -5.52 -12.26
CA SER A 135 16.52 -5.04 -11.37
C SER A 135 15.60 -4.04 -12.08
N SER A 136 16.10 -3.24 -13.03
CA SER A 136 15.25 -2.36 -13.85
C SER A 136 14.27 -3.17 -14.69
N ILE A 137 14.68 -4.30 -15.27
CA ILE A 137 13.78 -5.15 -16.07
C ILE A 137 12.73 -5.81 -15.18
N PHE A 138 13.17 -6.51 -14.13
CA PHE A 138 12.24 -7.18 -13.22
C PHE A 138 11.33 -6.18 -12.51
N GLY A 139 11.87 -5.03 -12.08
CA GLY A 139 11.10 -3.96 -11.46
C GLY A 139 10.09 -3.34 -12.41
N PHE A 140 10.42 -3.17 -13.70
CA PHE A 140 9.48 -2.64 -14.69
C PHE A 140 8.34 -3.63 -14.98
N ILE A 141 8.66 -4.92 -15.12
CA ILE A 141 7.66 -5.98 -15.28
C ILE A 141 6.74 -6.03 -14.05
N ALA A 142 7.33 -6.03 -12.85
CA ALA A 142 6.59 -6.03 -11.60
C ALA A 142 5.70 -4.79 -11.45
N ALA A 143 6.20 -3.61 -11.84
CA ALA A 143 5.44 -2.37 -11.82
C ALA A 143 4.20 -2.47 -12.74
N ILE A 144 4.36 -2.94 -13.97
CA ILE A 144 3.22 -3.13 -14.91
C ILE A 144 2.21 -4.11 -14.32
N ILE A 145 2.66 -5.27 -13.84
CA ILE A 145 1.77 -6.28 -13.24
C ILE A 145 1.03 -5.68 -12.04
N SER A 146 1.74 -4.97 -11.17
CA SER A 146 1.16 -4.36 -9.96
C SER A 146 0.16 -3.25 -10.29
N TYR A 147 0.37 -2.49 -11.36
CA TYR A 147 -0.57 -1.48 -11.84
C TYR A 147 -1.91 -2.12 -12.19
N PHE A 148 -1.89 -3.12 -13.09
CA PHE A 148 -3.12 -3.79 -13.53
C PHE A 148 -3.79 -4.55 -12.40
N ALA A 149 -3.01 -5.24 -11.56
CA ALA A 149 -3.53 -5.97 -10.40
C ALA A 149 -4.25 -5.04 -9.42
N LEU A 150 -3.63 -3.92 -9.03
CA LEU A 150 -4.23 -2.98 -8.09
C LEU A 150 -5.42 -2.23 -8.71
N TYR A 151 -5.32 -1.85 -9.99
CA TYR A 151 -6.42 -1.23 -10.72
C TYR A 151 -7.66 -2.14 -10.76
N TYR A 152 -7.46 -3.41 -11.13
CA TYR A 152 -8.53 -4.42 -11.14
C TYR A 152 -9.12 -4.64 -9.75
N LEU A 153 -8.27 -4.75 -8.73
CA LEU A 153 -8.69 -4.96 -7.35
C LEU A 153 -9.57 -3.79 -6.85
N ILE A 154 -9.17 -2.55 -7.13
CA ILE A 154 -9.93 -1.35 -6.73
C ILE A 154 -11.28 -1.30 -7.43
N ILE A 155 -11.33 -1.57 -8.74
CA ILE A 155 -12.61 -1.59 -9.48
C ILE A 155 -13.52 -2.69 -8.93
N ARG A 156 -12.97 -3.87 -8.69
CA ARG A 156 -13.74 -5.00 -8.18
C ARG A 156 -14.35 -4.71 -6.81
N PHE A 157 -13.60 -4.08 -5.90
CA PHE A 157 -14.10 -3.71 -4.59
C PHE A 157 -15.16 -2.61 -4.64
N ARG A 158 -14.99 -1.59 -5.51
CA ARG A 158 -16.01 -0.52 -5.66
C ARG A 158 -17.37 -1.07 -6.11
N GLN A 159 -17.37 -2.05 -7.02
CA GLN A 159 -18.61 -2.71 -7.45
C GLN A 159 -19.28 -3.53 -6.35
N GLN A 160 -18.52 -4.08 -5.40
CA GLN A 160 -19.08 -4.87 -4.30
C GLN A 160 -19.71 -3.98 -3.22
N ASP A 161 -19.11 -2.82 -2.97
CA ASP A 161 -19.65 -1.85 -2.01
C ASP A 161 -21.02 -1.33 -2.49
N GLU A 162 -21.16 -0.97 -3.78
CA GLU A 162 -22.44 -0.53 -4.36
C GLU A 162 -23.52 -1.61 -4.32
N ALA A 163 -23.19 -2.86 -4.66
CA ALA A 163 -24.15 -3.97 -4.65
C ALA A 163 -24.61 -4.34 -3.22
N LEU A 164 -23.75 -4.19 -2.22
CA LEU A 164 -24.11 -4.46 -0.83
C LEU A 164 -25.06 -3.39 -0.26
N GLU A 165 -24.87 -2.14 -0.66
CA GLU A 165 -25.78 -1.03 -0.30
C GLU A 165 -27.18 -1.23 -0.90
N GLU A 166 -27.27 -1.69 -2.16
CA GLU A 166 -28.55 -2.01 -2.81
C GLU A 166 -29.29 -3.16 -2.12
N ILE A 167 -28.60 -4.28 -1.83
CA ILE A 167 -29.20 -5.41 -1.10
C ILE A 167 -29.65 -5.01 0.31
N THR A 168 -28.87 -4.18 1.01
CA THR A 168 -29.25 -3.72 2.36
C THR A 168 -30.51 -2.87 2.31
N LYS A 169 -30.63 -2.01 1.29
CA LYS A 169 -31.81 -1.18 1.08
C LYS A 169 -33.04 -2.00 0.70
N GLU A 170 -32.91 -3.00 -0.17
CA GLU A 170 -34.01 -3.93 -0.49
C GLU A 170 -34.48 -4.71 0.75
N MET A 171 -33.55 -5.18 1.61
CA MET A 171 -33.94 -5.88 2.84
C MET A 171 -34.60 -4.96 3.89
N GLU A 172 -34.26 -3.68 3.90
CA GLU A 172 -34.90 -2.67 4.77
C GLU A 172 -36.33 -2.38 4.29
N GLU A 173 -36.53 -2.20 2.97
CA GLU A 173 -37.85 -2.00 2.35
C GLU A 173 -38.76 -3.24 2.55
N VAL A 174 -38.24 -4.46 2.34
CA VAL A 174 -39.00 -5.70 2.57
C VAL A 174 -39.31 -5.92 4.06
N GLY A 175 -38.43 -5.47 4.97
CA GLY A 175 -38.68 -5.51 6.41
C GLY A 175 -39.84 -4.62 6.83
N GLU A 176 -39.92 -3.40 6.29
CA GLU A 176 -41.03 -2.48 6.55
C GLU A 176 -42.36 -3.00 6.00
N GLU A 177 -42.39 -3.62 4.82
CA GLU A 177 -43.62 -4.22 4.24
C GLU A 177 -44.20 -5.40 5.04
N LEU A 178 -43.39 -6.08 5.86
CA LEU A 178 -43.82 -7.24 6.64
C LEU A 178 -44.35 -6.89 8.04
N ASP A 179 -44.03 -5.69 8.54
CA ASP A 179 -44.44 -5.18 9.85
C ASP A 179 -45.76 -4.37 9.80
N ASP A 180 -46.27 -4.05 8.61
CA ASP A 180 -47.56 -3.39 8.32
C ASP A 180 -48.72 -4.38 8.04
#